data_AF-R6XMZ3-F1
#
_entry.id   AF-R6XMZ3-F1
#
_cell.length_a   1.000
_cell.length_b   1.000
_cell.length_c   1.000
_cell.angle_alpha   90.00
_cell.angle_beta   90.00
_cell.angle_gamma   90.00
#
_symmetry.space_group_name_H-M   'P 1'
#
loop_
_entity.id
_entity.type
_entity.pdbx_description
1 polymer ?
#
loop_
_entity_poly.entity_id
_entity_poly.type
_entity_poly.pdbx_seq_one_letter_code
_entity_poly.pdbx_strand_id
1 'polypeptide(L)'
;MGNLKTWMVCGLMLLPSLGKAQSGLVGNWQGQLKVGMTSLNLVFHVSGEKAVTMDSPDQGAYGIPTAVNYLSADSVNIKMDALKAVYAGKLKDDGKLNGVFTQGVFPFALELTKGELTNKVIQTIMARRSVRKYLDKPVEHEKLAVIAKCGIHAPSAMNQQTWAVRVVENPDFIKGTTEIFKKENPEQVKRDANFKNMYRNAPNIIVVACPKDDHYATLNVGLMGENMMLAAQSLGLGTCCLGSAAMFLQRSEAYKPFIAQLRLPEGYEISYILAVGYPDETPAAKLRDDSKVEYIK
;
A
#
# COMPACT_ATOMS: atom_id res chain seq x y z
N MET A 1 23.74 64.34 46.76
CA MET A 1 22.70 64.80 45.81
C MET A 1 22.70 63.83 44.64
N GLY A 2 21.87 62.79 44.73
CA GLY A 2 21.88 61.64 43.82
C GLY A 2 20.87 61.79 42.69
N ASN A 3 21.30 61.45 41.47
CA ASN A 3 20.50 61.51 40.25
C ASN A 3 19.42 60.41 40.22
N LEU A 4 18.20 60.85 39.92
CA LEU A 4 17.03 60.04 39.60
C LEU A 4 17.31 59.21 38.32
N LYS A 5 17.23 57.88 38.40
CA LYS A 5 17.07 57.00 37.23
C LYS A 5 15.63 56.53 37.16
N THR A 6 14.89 57.10 36.22
CA THR A 6 13.53 56.72 35.83
C THR A 6 13.55 55.30 35.26
N TRP A 7 12.87 54.36 35.90
CA TRP A 7 12.57 53.05 35.32
C TRP A 7 11.31 53.16 34.46
N MET A 8 11.45 53.06 33.15
CA MET A 8 10.34 52.95 32.22
C MET A 8 9.94 51.47 32.13
N VAL A 9 8.89 51.08 32.86
CA VAL A 9 8.26 49.77 32.72
C VAL A 9 7.43 49.79 31.43
N CYS A 10 8.00 49.30 30.33
CA CYS A 10 7.24 48.97 29.13
C CYS A 10 6.37 47.72 29.42
N GLY A 11 5.11 47.95 29.77
CA GLY A 11 4.10 46.90 29.74
C GLY A 11 3.82 46.51 28.28
N LEU A 12 4.39 45.39 27.84
CA LEU A 12 3.93 44.72 26.62
C LEU A 12 2.51 44.20 26.91
N MET A 13 1.48 44.90 26.43
CA MET A 13 0.17 44.28 26.26
C MET A 13 0.30 43.28 25.11
N LEU A 14 0.42 41.99 25.46
CA LEU A 14 0.14 40.89 24.55
C LEU A 14 -1.34 40.99 24.17
N LEU A 15 -1.62 41.63 23.03
CA LEU A 15 -2.87 41.40 22.31
C LEU A 15 -2.88 39.93 21.91
N PRO A 16 -3.83 39.11 22.38
CA PRO A 16 -4.00 37.78 21.82
C PRO A 16 -4.31 37.98 20.34
N SER A 17 -3.44 37.45 19.47
CA SER A 17 -3.81 37.27 18.08
C SER A 17 -5.08 36.42 18.09
N LEU A 18 -6.19 37.00 17.65
CA LEU A 18 -7.38 36.27 17.26
C LEU A 18 -6.99 35.41 16.05
N GLY A 19 -6.28 34.31 16.30
CA GLY A 19 -6.26 33.20 15.37
C GLY A 19 -7.72 32.79 15.20
N LYS A 20 -8.25 32.90 13.98
CA LYS A 20 -9.52 32.25 13.65
C LYS A 20 -9.38 30.81 14.11
N ALA A 21 -10.21 30.39 15.06
CA ALA A 21 -10.29 28.99 15.45
C ALA A 21 -10.66 28.22 14.19
N GLN A 22 -9.67 27.56 13.58
CA GLN A 22 -9.90 26.68 12.45
C GLN A 22 -10.87 25.61 12.93
N SER A 23 -11.99 25.41 12.22
CA SER A 23 -13.02 24.47 12.67
C SER A 23 -12.38 23.11 13.00
N GLY A 24 -12.74 22.50 14.14
CA GLY A 24 -12.19 21.19 14.56
C GLY A 24 -12.43 20.07 13.54
N LEU A 25 -13.31 20.33 12.57
CA LEU A 25 -13.71 19.45 11.49
C LEU A 25 -12.84 19.53 10.23
N VAL A 26 -11.86 20.44 10.13
CA VAL A 26 -10.90 20.40 9.01
C VAL A 26 -10.13 19.07 9.02
N GLY A 27 -10.07 18.40 7.86
CA GLY A 27 -9.45 17.08 7.68
C GLY A 27 -10.31 16.14 6.83
N ASN A 28 -9.88 14.88 6.74
CA ASN A 28 -10.62 13.83 6.04
C ASN A 28 -11.47 13.05 7.03
N TRP A 29 -12.72 12.81 6.65
CA TRP A 29 -13.70 12.10 7.46
C TRP A 29 -14.26 10.93 6.65
N GLN A 30 -14.19 9.72 7.18
CA GLN A 30 -14.57 8.53 6.44
C GLN A 30 -15.54 7.65 7.21
N GLY A 31 -16.42 6.96 6.50
CA GLY A 31 -17.37 6.02 7.09
C GLY A 31 -18.00 5.10 6.05
N GLN A 32 -18.66 4.06 6.55
CA GLN A 32 -19.40 3.11 5.73
C GLN A 32 -20.89 3.46 5.70
N LEU A 33 -21.38 3.81 4.53
CA LEU A 33 -22.81 3.95 4.27
C LEU A 33 -23.40 2.58 3.94
N LYS A 34 -24.23 2.04 4.83
CA LYS A 34 -24.95 0.78 4.61
C LYS A 34 -26.29 1.05 3.95
N VAL A 35 -26.50 0.50 2.76
CA VAL A 35 -27.75 0.59 1.99
C VAL A 35 -28.24 -0.82 1.68
N GLY A 36 -29.16 -1.31 2.51
CA GLY A 36 -29.62 -2.70 2.44
C GLY A 36 -28.46 -3.68 2.66
N MET A 37 -28.18 -4.54 1.67
CA MET A 37 -27.08 -5.51 1.71
C MET A 37 -25.73 -4.94 1.24
N THR A 38 -25.72 -3.74 0.66
CA THR A 38 -24.51 -3.11 0.11
C THR A 38 -23.93 -2.13 1.12
N SER A 39 -22.59 -2.03 1.16
CA SER A 39 -21.88 -1.04 1.96
C SER A 39 -20.92 -0.24 1.07
N LEU A 40 -20.96 1.08 1.19
CA LEU A 40 -20.13 2.01 0.42
C LEU A 40 -19.24 2.81 1.36
N ASN A 41 -17.94 2.84 1.11
CA ASN A 41 -17.05 3.77 1.79
C ASN A 41 -17.23 5.16 1.19
N LEU A 42 -17.49 6.14 2.06
CA LEU A 42 -17.54 7.54 1.71
C LEU A 42 -16.43 8.28 2.46
N VAL A 43 -15.78 9.21 1.77
CA VAL A 43 -14.76 10.09 2.36
C VAL A 43 -15.14 11.54 2.08
N PHE A 44 -15.20 12.38 3.10
CA PHE A 44 -15.43 13.82 3.00
C PHE A 44 -14.12 14.55 3.29
N HIS A 45 -13.69 15.41 2.36
CA HIS A 45 -12.48 16.22 2.47
C HIS A 45 -12.85 17.64 2.85
N VAL A 46 -12.66 18.00 4.12
CA VAL A 46 -12.93 19.35 4.61
C VAL A 46 -11.64 20.16 4.59
N SER A 47 -11.46 21.02 3.57
CA SER A 47 -10.25 21.84 3.40
C SER A 47 -10.40 23.28 3.90
N GLY A 48 -11.59 23.67 4.37
CA GLY A 48 -11.88 24.99 4.94
C GLY A 48 -13.36 25.15 5.27
N GLU A 49 -13.78 26.36 5.66
CA GLU A 49 -15.16 26.62 6.15
C GLU A 49 -16.28 26.34 5.13
N LYS A 50 -15.95 26.36 3.83
CA LYS A 50 -16.92 26.17 2.73
C LYS A 50 -16.47 25.15 1.68
N ALA A 51 -15.33 24.51 1.90
CA ALA A 51 -14.71 23.65 0.90
C ALA A 51 -14.78 22.21 1.39
N VAL A 52 -15.78 21.49 0.88
CA VAL A 52 -15.95 20.06 1.09
C VAL A 52 -16.11 19.36 -0.25
N THR A 53 -15.31 18.32 -0.49
CA THR A 53 -15.57 17.34 -1.55
C THR A 53 -15.89 15.99 -0.94
N MET A 54 -16.52 15.12 -1.71
CA MET A 54 -16.79 13.74 -1.31
C MET A 54 -16.23 12.75 -2.32
N ASP A 55 -15.65 11.67 -1.83
CA ASP A 55 -15.25 10.52 -2.62
C ASP A 55 -16.14 9.32 -2.28
N SER A 56 -16.42 8.48 -3.27
CA SER A 56 -16.89 7.10 -3.10
C SER A 56 -15.92 6.14 -3.81
N PRO A 57 -14.82 5.74 -3.14
CA PRO A 57 -13.79 4.91 -3.76
C PRO A 57 -14.30 3.57 -4.28
N ASP A 58 -15.27 2.96 -3.60
CA ASP A 58 -15.88 1.69 -4.04
C ASP A 58 -16.64 1.82 -5.36
N GLN A 59 -17.01 3.04 -5.75
CA GLN A 59 -17.70 3.35 -7.01
C GLN A 59 -16.77 4.06 -8.02
N GLY A 60 -15.50 4.29 -7.68
CA GLY A 60 -14.55 4.99 -8.54
C GLY A 60 -14.85 6.48 -8.73
N ALA A 61 -15.68 7.08 -7.88
CA ALA A 61 -16.04 8.50 -7.96
C ALA A 61 -15.24 9.31 -6.94
N TYR A 62 -14.49 10.31 -7.43
CA TYR A 62 -13.59 11.12 -6.61
C TYR A 62 -13.83 12.62 -6.87
N GLY A 63 -13.68 13.44 -5.84
CA GLY A 63 -13.79 14.88 -5.91
C GLY A 63 -15.22 15.37 -6.18
N ILE A 64 -16.25 14.62 -5.76
CA ILE A 64 -17.65 15.01 -5.96
C ILE A 64 -17.86 16.37 -5.29
N PRO A 65 -18.24 17.41 -6.05
CA PRO A 65 -18.46 18.73 -5.48
C PRO A 65 -19.62 18.71 -4.50
N THR A 66 -19.46 19.43 -3.39
CA THR A 66 -20.52 19.60 -2.39
C THR A 66 -20.71 21.08 -2.06
N ALA A 67 -21.89 21.42 -1.55
CA ALA A 67 -22.19 22.72 -0.96
C ALA A 67 -22.31 22.56 0.55
N VAL A 68 -21.58 23.37 1.31
CA VAL A 68 -21.67 23.40 2.77
C VAL A 68 -22.84 24.31 3.16
N ASN A 69 -23.95 23.72 3.60
CA ASN A 69 -25.09 24.48 4.11
C ASN A 69 -24.77 25.05 5.50
N TYR A 70 -24.05 24.28 6.32
CA TYR A 70 -23.67 24.67 7.67
C TYR A 70 -22.39 23.95 8.11
N LEU A 71 -21.48 24.66 8.77
CA LEU A 71 -20.30 24.09 9.43
C LEU A 71 -19.97 24.90 10.68
N SER A 72 -19.89 24.23 11.82
CA SER A 72 -19.48 24.78 13.11
C SER A 72 -18.31 23.97 13.70
N ALA A 73 -17.93 24.26 14.94
CA ALA A 73 -16.91 23.50 15.65
C ALA A 73 -17.28 22.02 15.85
N ASP A 74 -18.58 21.71 15.98
CA ASP A 74 -19.07 20.38 16.34
C ASP A 74 -20.12 19.81 15.38
N SER A 75 -20.53 20.53 14.34
CA SER A 75 -21.65 20.11 13.50
C SER A 75 -21.42 20.49 12.05
N VAL A 76 -21.92 19.67 11.13
CA VAL A 76 -21.77 19.84 9.69
C VAL A 76 -23.04 19.44 8.94
N ASN A 77 -23.39 20.21 7.90
CA ASN A 77 -24.43 19.90 6.93
C ASN A 77 -23.88 20.14 5.52
N ILE A 78 -23.73 19.06 4.76
CA ILE A 78 -23.16 19.05 3.42
C ILE A 78 -24.21 18.57 2.43
N LYS A 79 -24.46 19.36 1.39
CA LYS A 79 -25.37 19.03 0.29
C LYS A 79 -24.58 18.57 -0.92
N MET A 80 -25.00 17.48 -1.53
CA MET A 80 -24.43 16.92 -2.76
C MET A 80 -25.50 16.95 -3.85
N ASP A 81 -25.56 18.05 -4.60
CA ASP A 81 -26.62 18.28 -5.60
C ASP A 81 -26.66 17.19 -6.68
N ALA A 82 -25.49 16.74 -7.15
CA ALA A 82 -25.37 15.68 -8.15
C ALA A 82 -26.00 14.35 -7.71
N LEU A 83 -26.01 14.09 -6.40
CA LEU A 83 -26.53 12.85 -5.81
C LEU A 83 -27.94 13.01 -5.23
N LYS A 84 -28.50 14.23 -5.27
CA LYS A 84 -29.71 14.63 -4.53
C LYS A 84 -29.63 14.17 -3.07
N ALA A 85 -28.46 14.37 -2.46
CA ALA A 85 -28.15 13.87 -1.12
C ALA A 85 -27.71 14.99 -0.17
N VAL A 86 -27.91 14.75 1.13
CA VAL A 86 -27.45 15.62 2.21
C VAL A 86 -26.85 14.75 3.31
N TYR A 87 -25.69 15.13 3.82
CA TYR A 87 -25.16 14.58 5.07
C TYR A 87 -25.26 15.63 6.17
N ALA A 88 -25.84 15.26 7.31
CA ALA A 88 -25.86 16.07 8.51
C ALA A 88 -25.26 15.28 9.67
N GLY A 89 -24.20 15.80 10.29
CA GLY A 89 -23.48 15.10 11.35
C GLY A 89 -23.10 16.02 12.50
N LYS A 90 -22.99 15.44 13.70
CA LYS A 90 -22.55 16.11 14.92
C LYS A 90 -21.40 15.34 15.56
N LEU A 91 -20.32 16.06 15.88
CA LEU A 91 -19.12 15.58 16.56
C LEU A 91 -19.49 15.22 17.99
N LYS A 92 -19.06 14.04 18.42
CA LYS A 92 -19.23 13.52 19.77
C LYS A 92 -17.90 13.51 20.50
N ASP A 93 -17.96 13.33 21.81
CA ASP A 93 -16.79 13.34 22.69
C ASP A 93 -15.78 12.21 22.38
N ASP A 94 -16.24 11.15 21.69
CA ASP A 94 -15.39 10.07 21.18
C ASP A 94 -14.62 10.43 19.89
N GLY A 95 -14.74 11.67 19.41
CA GLY A 95 -14.07 12.17 18.23
C GLY A 95 -14.74 11.79 16.90
N LYS A 96 -15.95 11.22 16.92
CA LYS A 96 -16.68 10.81 15.72
C LYS A 96 -17.79 11.78 15.34
N LEU A 97 -18.04 11.92 14.05
CA LEU A 97 -19.23 12.59 13.53
C LEU A 97 -20.36 11.57 13.42
N ASN A 98 -21.31 11.63 14.33
CA ASN A 98 -22.52 10.82 14.25
C ASN A 98 -23.53 11.57 13.39
N GLY A 99 -23.88 11.01 12.24
CA GLY A 99 -24.72 11.69 11.27
C GLY A 99 -25.70 10.81 10.53
N VAL A 100 -26.48 11.48 9.69
CA VAL A 100 -27.45 10.89 8.79
C VAL A 100 -27.13 11.37 7.38
N PHE A 101 -26.94 10.41 6.48
CA PHE A 101 -26.88 10.62 5.06
C PHE A 101 -28.27 10.39 4.47
N THR A 102 -28.87 11.41 3.88
CA THR A 102 -30.20 11.34 3.28
C THR A 102 -30.08 11.41 1.77
N GLN A 103 -30.57 10.41 1.05
CA GLN A 103 -30.64 10.43 -0.42
C GLN A 103 -32.11 10.47 -0.86
N GLY A 104 -32.51 11.57 -1.49
CA GLY A 104 -33.93 11.86 -1.72
C GLY A 104 -34.69 11.97 -0.39
N VAL A 105 -35.58 10.99 -0.12
CA VAL A 105 -36.36 10.92 1.13
C VAL A 105 -35.86 9.85 2.11
N PHE A 106 -34.82 9.09 1.74
CA PHE A 106 -34.37 7.95 2.52
C PHE A 106 -33.18 8.33 3.42
N PRO A 107 -33.33 8.24 4.75
CA PRO A 107 -32.24 8.48 5.69
C PRO A 107 -31.44 7.19 5.94
N PHE A 108 -30.12 7.34 6.02
CA PHE A 108 -29.18 6.27 6.35
C PHE A 108 -28.25 6.77 7.45
N ALA A 109 -28.08 5.99 8.52
CA ALA A 109 -27.08 6.32 9.53
C ALA A 109 -25.68 6.24 8.90
N LEU A 110 -24.88 7.28 9.11
CA LEU A 110 -23.50 7.34 8.66
C LEU A 110 -22.67 7.97 9.78
N GLU A 111 -21.86 7.15 10.42
CA GLU A 111 -20.84 7.60 11.37
C GLU A 111 -19.55 7.83 10.58
N LEU A 112 -18.92 9.00 10.76
CA LEU A 112 -17.62 9.30 10.19
C LEU A 112 -16.57 9.42 11.28
N THR A 113 -15.40 8.84 11.03
CA THR A 113 -14.21 9.00 11.87
C THR A 113 -13.21 9.90 11.16
N LYS A 114 -12.51 10.73 11.94
CA LYS A 114 -11.39 11.51 11.42
C LYS A 114 -10.26 10.55 11.09
N GLY A 115 -9.77 10.56 9.86
CA GLY A 115 -8.79 9.59 9.41
C GLY A 115 -7.79 10.20 8.45
N GLU A 116 -6.68 9.49 8.26
CA GLU A 116 -5.78 9.75 7.13
C GLU A 116 -6.50 9.46 5.81
N LEU A 117 -6.07 10.13 4.73
CA LEU A 117 -6.55 9.79 3.39
C LEU A 117 -6.21 8.33 3.10
N THR A 118 -7.21 7.45 3.09
CA THR A 118 -7.00 6.01 2.93
C THR A 118 -8.08 5.40 2.04
N ASN A 119 -7.73 4.33 1.34
CA ASN A 119 -8.62 3.50 0.53
C ASN A 119 -8.04 2.08 0.47
N LYS A 120 -8.73 1.15 -0.20
CA LYS A 120 -8.26 -0.26 -0.29
C LYS A 120 -6.85 -0.39 -0.87
N VAL A 121 -6.47 0.45 -1.84
CA VAL A 121 -5.13 0.43 -2.44
C VAL A 121 -4.09 0.90 -1.44
N ILE A 122 -4.31 2.05 -0.79
CA ILE A 122 -3.42 2.59 0.26
C ILE A 122 -3.30 1.57 1.41
N GLN A 123 -4.40 0.98 1.86
CA GLN A 123 -4.40 -0.06 2.89
C GLN A 123 -3.59 -1.28 2.45
N THR A 124 -3.72 -1.72 1.20
CA THR A 124 -2.93 -2.83 0.64
C THR A 124 -1.43 -2.52 0.68
N ILE A 125 -1.04 -1.31 0.24
CA ILE A 125 0.36 -0.84 0.29
C ILE A 125 0.88 -0.81 1.73
N MET A 126 0.12 -0.19 2.64
CA MET A 126 0.51 -0.04 4.04
C MET A 126 0.52 -1.37 4.81
N ALA A 127 -0.31 -2.34 4.41
CA ALA A 127 -0.40 -3.66 5.03
C ALA A 127 0.63 -4.66 4.51
N ARG A 128 1.14 -4.52 3.28
CA ARG A 128 2.06 -5.49 2.65
C ARG A 128 3.28 -5.77 3.53
N ARG A 129 3.60 -7.06 3.75
CA ARG A 129 4.79 -7.52 4.49
C ARG A 129 5.59 -8.52 3.67
N SER A 130 6.87 -8.66 4.02
CA SER A 130 7.68 -9.76 3.48
C SER A 130 7.40 -11.03 4.26
N VAL A 131 6.64 -11.94 3.65
CA VAL A 131 6.26 -13.24 4.21
C VAL A 131 7.34 -14.28 3.89
N ARG A 132 7.76 -15.04 4.89
CA ARG A 132 8.83 -16.03 4.83
C ARG A 132 8.44 -17.38 5.45
N LYS A 133 7.16 -17.52 5.83
CA LYS A 133 6.53 -18.79 6.20
C LYS A 133 5.21 -18.90 5.45
N TYR A 134 4.98 -20.06 4.86
CA TYR A 134 3.86 -20.31 3.98
C TYR A 134 3.19 -21.62 4.34
N LEU A 135 1.88 -21.69 4.13
CA LEU A 135 1.15 -22.95 4.19
C LEU A 135 1.66 -23.88 3.09
N ASP A 136 1.62 -25.18 3.36
CA ASP A 136 1.99 -26.24 2.41
C ASP A 136 0.85 -26.48 1.40
N LYS A 137 0.48 -25.40 0.69
CA LYS A 137 -0.62 -25.34 -0.28
C LYS A 137 -0.16 -24.56 -1.51
N PRO A 138 -0.14 -25.17 -2.70
CA PRO A 138 0.11 -24.45 -3.95
C PRO A 138 -0.89 -23.31 -4.17
N VAL A 139 -0.41 -22.24 -4.78
CA VAL A 139 -1.26 -21.13 -5.25
C VAL A 139 -1.93 -21.54 -6.55
N GLU A 140 -3.20 -21.21 -6.68
CA GLU A 140 -3.99 -21.48 -7.87
C GLU A 140 -3.46 -20.71 -9.09
N HIS A 141 -3.44 -21.37 -10.27
CA HIS A 141 -2.90 -20.80 -11.51
C HIS A 141 -3.51 -19.43 -11.83
N GLU A 142 -4.82 -19.28 -11.65
CA GLU A 142 -5.56 -18.05 -11.95
C GLU A 142 -5.03 -16.87 -11.13
N LYS A 143 -4.69 -17.09 -9.85
CA LYS A 143 -4.13 -16.04 -9.00
C LYS A 143 -2.72 -15.67 -9.45
N LEU A 144 -1.88 -16.65 -9.79
CA LEU A 144 -0.53 -16.39 -10.30
C LEU A 144 -0.55 -15.66 -11.64
N ALA A 145 -1.48 -16.02 -12.53
CA ALA A 145 -1.69 -15.36 -13.81
C ALA A 145 -2.14 -13.90 -13.62
N VAL A 146 -3.07 -13.64 -12.68
CA VAL A 146 -3.48 -12.27 -12.33
C VAL A 146 -2.30 -11.46 -11.77
N ILE A 147 -1.51 -12.04 -10.87
CA ILE A 147 -0.31 -11.38 -10.32
C ILE A 147 0.65 -11.00 -11.45
N ALA A 148 1.01 -11.94 -12.32
CA ALA A 148 1.90 -11.69 -13.45
C ALA A 148 1.33 -10.62 -14.40
N LYS A 149 0.02 -10.66 -14.67
CA LYS A 149 -0.67 -9.65 -15.47
C LYS A 149 -0.56 -8.26 -14.82
N CYS A 150 -0.79 -8.13 -13.53
CA CYS A 150 -0.60 -6.87 -12.80
C CYS A 150 0.85 -6.37 -12.87
N GLY A 151 1.81 -7.29 -12.81
CA GLY A 151 3.23 -6.99 -13.02
C GLY A 151 3.47 -6.28 -14.35
N ILE A 152 3.13 -6.92 -15.48
CA ILE A 152 3.41 -6.37 -16.82
C ILE A 152 2.59 -5.12 -17.17
N HIS A 153 1.65 -4.69 -16.32
CA HIS A 153 0.96 -3.40 -16.42
C HIS A 153 1.70 -2.27 -15.68
N ALA A 154 2.89 -2.53 -15.12
CA ALA A 154 3.75 -1.48 -14.61
C ALA A 154 4.22 -0.55 -15.73
N PRO A 155 4.45 0.74 -15.44
CA PRO A 155 5.11 1.62 -16.38
C PRO A 155 6.57 1.17 -16.59
N SER A 156 7.12 1.47 -17.76
CA SER A 156 8.55 1.32 -18.04
C SER A 156 9.08 2.51 -18.81
N ALA A 157 10.37 2.81 -18.64
CA ALA A 157 11.05 3.85 -19.40
C ALA A 157 10.80 3.65 -20.90
N MET A 158 10.27 4.67 -21.58
CA MET A 158 9.91 4.65 -23.01
C MET A 158 9.06 3.44 -23.43
N ASN A 159 8.30 2.84 -22.50
CA ASN A 159 7.56 1.61 -22.71
C ASN A 159 8.42 0.43 -23.24
N GLN A 160 9.71 0.37 -22.89
CA GLN A 160 10.61 -0.67 -23.37
C GLN A 160 10.24 -2.07 -22.86
N GLN A 161 9.56 -2.15 -21.71
CA GLN A 161 9.12 -3.41 -21.11
C GLN A 161 10.26 -4.43 -20.98
N THR A 162 11.41 -3.97 -20.45
CA THR A 162 12.66 -4.75 -20.32
C THR A 162 12.59 -5.80 -19.20
N TRP A 163 11.59 -6.67 -19.29
CA TRP A 163 11.31 -7.72 -18.32
C TRP A 163 11.07 -9.07 -18.99
N ALA A 164 11.52 -10.12 -18.30
CA ALA A 164 11.11 -11.49 -18.51
C ALA A 164 10.53 -12.01 -17.19
N VAL A 165 9.21 -12.23 -17.17
CA VAL A 165 8.50 -12.81 -16.02
C VAL A 165 8.32 -14.30 -16.29
N ARG A 166 8.77 -15.15 -15.35
CA ARG A 166 8.59 -16.61 -15.41
C ARG A 166 7.90 -17.09 -14.14
N VAL A 167 6.61 -17.38 -14.26
CA VAL A 167 5.83 -18.00 -13.19
C VAL A 167 6.19 -19.49 -13.13
N VAL A 168 6.73 -19.94 -12.00
CA VAL A 168 7.16 -21.32 -11.80
C VAL A 168 6.15 -22.03 -10.92
N GLU A 169 5.31 -22.84 -11.57
CA GLU A 169 4.32 -23.72 -10.93
C GLU A 169 4.84 -25.16 -10.76
N ASN A 170 5.90 -25.52 -11.48
CA ASN A 170 6.47 -26.86 -11.44
C ASN A 170 7.27 -27.07 -10.12
N PRO A 171 6.83 -27.97 -9.22
CA PRO A 171 7.53 -28.23 -7.96
C PRO A 171 8.92 -28.87 -8.18
N ASP A 172 9.16 -29.55 -9.29
CA ASP A 172 10.47 -30.16 -9.59
C ASP A 172 11.55 -29.12 -9.81
N PHE A 173 11.20 -27.94 -10.33
CA PHE A 173 12.15 -26.83 -10.43
C PHE A 173 12.62 -26.41 -9.04
N ILE A 174 11.70 -26.17 -8.12
CA ILE A 174 12.01 -25.74 -6.75
C ILE A 174 12.79 -26.82 -6.00
N LYS A 175 12.38 -28.08 -6.13
CA LYS A 175 13.06 -29.23 -5.53
C LYS A 175 14.48 -29.35 -6.06
N GLY A 176 14.65 -29.34 -7.37
CA GLY A 176 15.95 -29.53 -8.01
C GLY A 176 16.97 -28.45 -7.68
N THR A 177 16.57 -27.17 -7.74
CA THR A 177 17.46 -26.06 -7.34
C THR A 177 17.78 -26.08 -5.86
N THR A 178 16.82 -26.49 -5.02
CA THR A 178 17.04 -26.66 -3.58
C THR A 178 18.06 -27.74 -3.25
N GLU A 179 18.08 -28.87 -3.97
CA GLU A 179 19.06 -29.93 -3.72
C GLU A 179 20.50 -29.48 -4.07
N ILE A 180 20.66 -28.66 -5.11
CA ILE A 180 21.94 -28.00 -5.39
C ILE A 180 22.30 -27.04 -4.25
N PHE A 181 21.35 -26.21 -3.84
CA PHE A 181 21.54 -25.25 -2.74
C PHE A 181 21.98 -25.92 -1.44
N LYS A 182 21.38 -27.07 -1.08
CA LYS A 182 21.76 -27.85 0.11
C LYS A 182 23.21 -28.32 0.06
N LYS A 183 23.65 -28.84 -1.10
CA LYS A 183 25.03 -29.30 -1.30
C LYS A 183 26.04 -28.16 -1.21
N GLU A 184 25.72 -27.01 -1.78
CA GLU A 184 26.63 -25.87 -1.84
C GLU A 184 26.56 -24.95 -0.59
N ASN A 185 25.53 -25.05 0.27
CA ASN A 185 25.37 -24.22 1.47
C ASN A 185 24.92 -25.02 2.71
N PRO A 186 25.60 -26.13 3.07
CA PRO A 186 25.16 -27.00 4.16
C PRO A 186 24.99 -26.26 5.49
N GLU A 187 25.86 -25.30 5.79
CA GLU A 187 25.80 -24.53 7.04
C GLU A 187 24.61 -23.56 7.10
N GLN A 188 24.15 -23.01 5.97
CA GLN A 188 22.95 -22.19 5.95
C GLN A 188 21.70 -23.04 6.18
N VAL A 189 21.66 -24.23 5.60
CA VAL A 189 20.56 -25.19 5.79
C VAL A 189 20.47 -25.64 7.24
N LYS A 190 21.60 -25.99 7.87
CA LYS A 190 21.64 -26.42 9.29
C LYS A 190 21.15 -25.35 10.27
N ARG A 191 21.27 -24.06 9.92
CA ARG A 191 20.81 -22.94 10.77
C ARG A 191 19.28 -22.77 10.80
N ASP A 192 18.57 -23.38 9.86
CA ASP A 192 17.11 -23.32 9.79
C ASP A 192 16.52 -24.73 9.94
N ALA A 193 16.08 -25.04 11.16
CA ALA A 193 15.47 -26.33 11.48
C ALA A 193 14.21 -26.64 10.66
N ASN A 194 13.58 -25.61 10.06
CA ASN A 194 12.38 -25.75 9.24
C ASN A 194 12.68 -25.64 7.74
N PHE A 195 13.95 -25.73 7.32
CA PHE A 195 14.32 -25.60 5.92
C PHE A 195 13.69 -26.71 5.07
N LYS A 196 12.80 -26.33 4.14
CA LYS A 196 12.25 -27.20 3.09
C LYS A 196 12.84 -26.84 1.72
N ASN A 197 12.89 -25.55 1.39
CA ASN A 197 13.43 -25.07 0.12
C ASN A 197 14.13 -23.72 0.23
N MET A 198 15.00 -23.42 -0.75
CA MET A 198 15.82 -22.20 -0.76
C MET A 198 15.03 -20.89 -0.96
N TYR A 199 13.73 -20.97 -1.25
CA TYR A 199 12.83 -19.85 -1.49
C TYR A 199 11.96 -19.54 -0.27
N ARG A 200 12.51 -19.72 0.94
CA ARG A 200 11.78 -19.53 2.21
C ARG A 200 10.55 -20.46 2.32
N ASN A 201 10.69 -21.68 1.83
CA ASN A 201 9.64 -22.70 1.85
C ASN A 201 8.38 -22.33 1.05
N ALA A 202 8.46 -21.35 0.15
CA ALA A 202 7.33 -20.99 -0.69
C ALA A 202 6.97 -22.13 -1.65
N PRO A 203 5.68 -22.40 -1.90
CA PRO A 203 5.23 -23.45 -2.82
C PRO A 203 5.35 -23.02 -4.30
N ASN A 204 5.33 -21.72 -4.58
CA ASN A 204 5.46 -21.15 -5.92
C ASN A 204 6.45 -19.99 -5.92
N ILE A 205 7.07 -19.75 -7.08
CA ILE A 205 7.94 -18.59 -7.28
C ILE A 205 7.66 -17.91 -8.61
N ILE A 206 7.96 -16.61 -8.68
CA ILE A 206 8.01 -15.85 -9.94
C ILE A 206 9.45 -15.38 -10.11
N VAL A 207 10.12 -15.86 -11.15
CA VAL A 207 11.47 -15.43 -11.51
C VAL A 207 11.36 -14.20 -12.41
N VAL A 208 12.03 -13.12 -12.02
CA VAL A 208 12.08 -11.87 -12.76
C VAL A 208 13.49 -11.66 -13.29
N ALA A 209 13.59 -11.53 -14.60
CA ALA A 209 14.83 -11.24 -15.30
C ALA A 209 14.71 -9.96 -16.13
N CYS A 210 15.84 -9.33 -16.41
CA CYS A 210 15.94 -8.13 -17.24
C CYS A 210 17.25 -8.13 -18.03
N PRO A 211 17.39 -7.33 -19.10
CA PRO A 211 18.66 -7.16 -19.79
C PRO A 211 19.75 -6.67 -18.83
N LYS A 212 20.95 -7.24 -18.95
CA LYS A 212 22.10 -6.89 -18.10
C LYS A 212 22.63 -5.47 -18.38
N ASP A 213 22.67 -5.09 -19.65
CA ASP A 213 23.31 -3.86 -20.12
C ASP A 213 22.28 -2.78 -20.50
N ASP A 214 21.19 -2.66 -19.73
CA ASP A 214 20.16 -1.62 -19.91
C ASP A 214 20.05 -0.76 -18.65
N HIS A 215 20.18 0.56 -18.83
CA HIS A 215 20.20 1.53 -17.74
C HIS A 215 18.90 1.57 -16.92
N TYR A 216 17.76 1.28 -17.56
CA TYR A 216 16.43 1.37 -16.94
C TYR A 216 15.90 0.02 -16.46
N ALA A 217 16.52 -1.08 -16.87
CA ALA A 217 16.05 -2.45 -16.62
C ALA A 217 15.71 -2.71 -15.15
N THR A 218 16.63 -2.40 -14.22
CA THR A 218 16.42 -2.61 -12.78
C THR A 218 15.30 -1.76 -12.20
N LEU A 219 15.17 -0.49 -12.64
CA LEU A 219 14.05 0.37 -12.26
C LEU A 219 12.72 -0.21 -12.78
N ASN A 220 12.67 -0.59 -14.05
CA ASN A 220 11.48 -1.14 -14.71
C ASN A 220 11.01 -2.41 -14.00
N VAL A 221 11.92 -3.36 -13.71
CA VAL A 221 11.54 -4.57 -12.97
C VAL A 221 11.23 -4.28 -11.50
N GLY A 222 11.80 -3.25 -10.88
CA GLY A 222 11.43 -2.84 -9.52
C GLY A 222 9.96 -2.40 -9.42
N LEU A 223 9.53 -1.55 -10.35
CA LEU A 223 8.13 -1.09 -10.46
C LEU A 223 7.17 -2.27 -10.72
N MET A 224 7.54 -3.14 -11.68
CA MET A 224 6.82 -4.38 -11.98
C MET A 224 6.70 -5.30 -10.75
N GLY A 225 7.76 -5.41 -9.97
CA GLY A 225 7.82 -6.24 -8.77
C GLY A 225 6.86 -5.77 -7.68
N GLU A 226 6.80 -4.47 -7.42
CA GLU A 226 5.88 -3.92 -6.42
C GLU A 226 4.42 -4.10 -6.86
N ASN A 227 4.09 -3.91 -8.14
CA ASN A 227 2.76 -4.23 -8.66
C ASN A 227 2.35 -5.69 -8.37
N MET A 228 3.25 -6.65 -8.61
CA MET A 228 3.01 -8.07 -8.30
C MET A 228 2.82 -8.33 -6.81
N MET A 229 3.63 -7.70 -5.95
CA MET A 229 3.53 -7.88 -4.51
C MET A 229 2.23 -7.29 -3.93
N LEU A 230 1.77 -6.14 -4.44
CA LEU A 230 0.49 -5.54 -4.05
C LEU A 230 -0.70 -6.35 -4.56
N ALA A 231 -0.64 -6.87 -5.78
CA ALA A 231 -1.67 -7.76 -6.33
C ALA A 231 -1.75 -9.07 -5.51
N ALA A 232 -0.62 -9.66 -5.13
CA ALA A 232 -0.63 -10.84 -4.26
C ALA A 232 -1.27 -10.54 -2.91
N GLN A 233 -0.93 -9.42 -2.28
CA GLN A 233 -1.51 -8.99 -1.01
C GLN A 233 -3.05 -8.83 -1.11
N SER A 234 -3.56 -8.24 -2.19
CA SER A 234 -5.02 -8.06 -2.37
C SER A 234 -5.76 -9.37 -2.61
N LEU A 235 -5.08 -10.42 -3.06
CA LEU A 235 -5.61 -11.78 -3.26
C LEU A 235 -5.46 -12.69 -2.02
N GLY A 236 -5.01 -12.12 -0.89
CA GLY A 236 -4.78 -12.84 0.37
C GLY A 236 -3.51 -13.71 0.37
N LEU A 237 -2.55 -13.41 -0.52
CA LEU A 237 -1.28 -14.12 -0.63
C LEU A 237 -0.15 -13.30 -0.02
N GLY A 238 0.85 -14.00 0.50
CA GLY A 238 2.11 -13.43 0.98
C GLY A 238 3.20 -13.50 -0.08
N THR A 239 4.12 -12.53 -0.04
CA THR A 239 5.31 -12.55 -0.91
C THR A 239 6.58 -12.17 -0.17
N CYS A 240 7.72 -12.59 -0.70
CA CYS A 240 9.02 -12.00 -0.37
C CYS A 240 9.89 -11.88 -1.62
N CYS A 241 10.45 -10.70 -1.84
CA CYS A 241 11.47 -10.48 -2.86
C CYS A 241 12.82 -11.05 -2.39
N LEU A 242 13.39 -11.95 -3.19
CA LEU A 242 14.57 -12.75 -2.86
C LEU A 242 15.72 -12.47 -3.85
N GLY A 243 16.48 -11.41 -3.59
CA GLY A 243 17.73 -11.15 -4.33
C GLY A 243 18.79 -12.23 -4.11
N SER A 244 18.87 -12.80 -2.91
CA SER A 244 19.84 -13.88 -2.62
C SER A 244 19.55 -15.15 -3.40
N ALA A 245 18.28 -15.50 -3.61
CA ALA A 245 17.91 -16.67 -4.39
C ALA A 245 18.24 -16.48 -5.88
N ALA A 246 18.03 -15.27 -6.43
CA ALA A 246 18.47 -14.92 -7.78
C ALA A 246 20.00 -15.04 -7.95
N MET A 247 20.77 -14.56 -6.97
CA MET A 247 22.23 -14.72 -6.95
C MET A 247 22.62 -16.20 -6.89
N PHE A 248 21.99 -17.02 -6.04
CA PHE A 248 22.31 -18.44 -5.93
C PHE A 248 22.05 -19.20 -7.23
N LEU A 249 20.96 -18.92 -7.95
CA LEU A 249 20.69 -19.55 -9.24
C LEU A 249 21.73 -19.23 -10.31
N GLN A 250 22.50 -18.14 -10.16
CA GLN A 250 23.42 -17.66 -11.19
C GLN A 250 24.90 -17.86 -10.84
N ARG A 251 25.22 -18.34 -9.63
CA ARG A 251 26.62 -18.40 -9.16
C ARG A 251 27.40 -19.63 -9.61
N SER A 252 26.72 -20.68 -10.06
CA SER A 252 27.29 -22.01 -10.28
C SER A 252 26.72 -22.68 -11.51
N GLU A 253 27.58 -23.39 -12.24
CA GLU A 253 27.25 -24.19 -13.42
C GLU A 253 26.18 -25.25 -13.13
N ALA A 254 26.08 -25.72 -11.89
CA ALA A 254 25.13 -26.74 -11.47
C ALA A 254 23.66 -26.30 -11.71
N TYR A 255 23.37 -25.00 -11.73
CA TYR A 255 22.02 -24.47 -11.96
C TYR A 255 21.68 -24.30 -13.45
N LYS A 256 22.64 -24.40 -14.38
CA LYS A 256 22.39 -24.17 -15.82
C LYS A 256 21.23 -24.98 -16.39
N PRO A 257 21.03 -26.27 -16.05
CA PRO A 257 19.87 -27.03 -16.53
C PRO A 257 18.53 -26.46 -16.09
N PHE A 258 18.46 -25.82 -14.91
CA PHE A 258 17.27 -25.14 -14.41
C PHE A 258 17.11 -23.76 -15.05
N ILE A 259 18.18 -22.98 -15.18
CA ILE A 259 18.15 -21.69 -15.87
C ILE A 259 17.66 -21.86 -17.32
N ALA A 260 18.08 -22.93 -18.01
CA ALA A 260 17.62 -23.23 -19.37
C ALA A 260 16.09 -23.41 -19.46
N GLN A 261 15.46 -24.02 -18.43
CA GLN A 261 14.00 -24.19 -18.38
C GLN A 261 13.25 -22.85 -18.31
N LEU A 262 13.89 -21.81 -17.76
CA LEU A 262 13.31 -20.48 -17.68
C LEU A 262 13.20 -19.81 -19.05
N ARG A 263 13.91 -20.29 -20.08
CA ARG A 263 13.85 -19.74 -21.45
C ARG A 263 13.98 -18.20 -21.44
N LEU A 264 15.01 -17.72 -20.75
CA LEU A 264 15.30 -16.29 -20.69
C LEU A 264 15.77 -15.81 -22.08
N PRO A 265 15.40 -14.60 -22.52
CA PRO A 265 15.96 -14.03 -23.73
C PRO A 265 17.48 -13.88 -23.62
N GLU A 266 18.18 -13.85 -24.75
CA GLU A 266 19.61 -13.59 -24.78
C GLU A 266 19.94 -12.24 -24.12
N GLY A 267 21.03 -12.18 -23.36
CA GLY A 267 21.46 -10.98 -22.65
C GLY A 267 20.66 -10.65 -21.39
N TYR A 268 19.68 -11.47 -21.01
CA TYR A 268 18.93 -11.30 -19.76
C TYR A 268 19.58 -12.03 -18.59
N GLU A 269 19.54 -11.39 -17.43
CA GLU A 269 19.94 -11.96 -16.14
C GLU A 269 18.78 -11.95 -15.15
N ILE A 270 18.81 -12.86 -14.17
CA ILE A 270 17.78 -12.91 -13.13
C ILE A 270 18.06 -11.78 -12.13
N SER A 271 17.14 -10.83 -12.04
CA SER A 271 17.23 -9.68 -11.13
C SER A 271 16.81 -10.08 -9.71
N TYR A 272 15.63 -10.68 -9.56
CA TYR A 272 15.12 -11.17 -8.28
C TYR A 272 14.09 -12.28 -8.48
N ILE A 273 13.76 -12.97 -7.40
CA ILE A 273 12.71 -14.00 -7.36
C ILE A 273 11.67 -13.58 -6.33
N LEU A 274 10.40 -13.59 -6.70
CA LEU A 274 9.31 -13.45 -5.73
C LEU A 274 8.92 -14.85 -5.24
N ALA A 275 9.12 -15.12 -3.96
CA ALA A 275 8.40 -16.19 -3.28
C ALA A 275 6.92 -15.82 -3.18
N VAL A 276 6.01 -16.75 -3.46
CA VAL A 276 4.55 -16.53 -3.43
C VAL A 276 3.87 -17.72 -2.77
N GLY A 277 2.94 -17.46 -1.86
CA GLY A 277 2.17 -18.51 -1.20
C GLY A 277 1.11 -17.96 -0.25
N TYR A 278 0.32 -18.85 0.33
CA TYR A 278 -0.57 -18.49 1.44
C TYR A 278 0.26 -18.28 2.71
N PRO A 279 0.15 -17.12 3.39
CA PRO A 279 0.98 -16.83 4.55
C PRO A 279 0.65 -17.75 5.73
N ASP A 280 1.68 -18.31 6.37
CA ASP A 280 1.59 -19.02 7.68
C ASP A 280 2.26 -18.19 8.78
N GLU A 281 2.15 -16.87 8.64
CA GLU A 281 2.59 -15.88 9.61
C GLU A 281 1.94 -14.53 9.31
N THR A 282 1.95 -13.64 10.30
CA THR A 282 1.48 -12.25 10.14
C THR A 282 2.55 -11.31 10.69
N PRO A 283 3.59 -10.98 9.89
CA PRO A 283 4.69 -10.16 10.39
C PRO A 283 4.23 -8.75 10.76
N ALA A 284 4.69 -8.24 11.90
CA ALA A 284 4.41 -6.86 12.28
C ALA A 284 5.00 -5.86 11.27
N ALA A 285 4.42 -4.66 11.21
CA ALA A 285 5.02 -3.54 10.49
C ALA A 285 6.39 -3.23 11.10
N LYS A 286 7.42 -3.17 10.25
CA LYS A 286 8.68 -2.54 10.65
C LYS A 286 8.48 -1.03 10.66
N LEU A 287 9.12 -0.34 11.60
CA LEU A 287 9.14 1.12 11.64
C LEU A 287 9.55 1.71 10.29
N ARG A 288 8.94 2.84 9.93
CA ARG A 288 9.29 3.66 8.77
C ARG A 288 10.01 4.90 9.26
N ASP A 289 10.99 5.32 8.47
CA ASP A 289 11.79 6.49 8.76
C ASP A 289 11.17 7.70 8.04
N ASP A 290 10.22 8.34 8.71
CA ASP A 290 9.48 9.48 8.15
C ASP A 290 10.39 10.69 7.87
N SER A 291 11.59 10.73 8.46
CA SER A 291 12.60 11.77 8.17
C SER A 291 13.15 11.71 6.74
N LYS A 292 12.90 10.62 6.02
CA LYS A 292 13.24 10.47 4.59
C LYS A 292 12.26 11.21 3.67
N VAL A 293 11.18 11.78 4.19
CA VAL A 293 10.20 12.57 3.42
C VAL A 293 10.34 14.03 3.78
N GLU A 294 10.71 14.85 2.79
CA GLU A 294 10.83 16.30 2.94
C GLU A 294 9.81 17.01 2.04
N TYR A 295 9.10 18.00 2.60
CA TYR A 295 8.13 18.81 1.88
C TYR A 295 8.74 20.17 1.55
N ILE A 296 9.10 20.38 0.28
CA ILE A 296 9.52 21.68 -0.23
C ILE A 296 8.26 22.45 -0.63
N LYS A 297 7.99 23.56 0.06
CA LYS A 297 6.79 24.41 -0.13
C LYS A 297 7.13 25.72 -0.82
#